data_AF-A0A353VHE8-F1
#
_entry.id   AF-A0A353VHE8-F1
#
_cell.length_a   1.000
_cell.length_b   1.000
_cell.length_c   1.000
_cell.angle_alpha   90.00
_cell.angle_beta   90.00
_cell.angle_gamma   90.00
#
_symmetry.space_group_name_H-M   'P 1'
#
loop_
_entity.id
_entity.type
_entity.pdbx_description
1 polymer ?
#
loop_
_entity_poly.entity_id
_entity_poly.type
_entity_poly.pdbx_seq_one_letter_code
_entity_poly.pdbx_strand_id
1 'polypeptide(L)'
;MKAKSPLSVRLLYWFATIGFYLMISIQILVIVLFVGRAAGVVPINDLQLRVQLPMKFDVEEQGAVHYGGNVHLVYLEEASSKIYFVDTPDFVSNFGIVSMLVAITLFVVMLHKFRAILGNVRVKQVFVHANIKHLKTLAYLLVAFWLFTVGYMYFAFYWIHDKVGFETVQMTNNLGLNGYSWMLFTALVIWILAQIFGYGVQLKEESDLTI
;
A
#
# COMPACT_ATOMS: atom_id res chain seq x y z
N MET A 1 -34.83 -24.96 -7.92
CA MET A 1 -33.64 -24.98 -7.02
C MET A 1 -32.66 -23.89 -7.44
N LYS A 2 -32.36 -22.88 -6.61
CA LYS A 2 -31.35 -21.85 -6.94
C LYS A 2 -29.96 -22.51 -7.03
N ALA A 3 -29.38 -22.58 -8.22
CA ALA A 3 -28.06 -23.15 -8.43
C ALA A 3 -27.01 -22.46 -7.54
N LYS A 4 -26.32 -23.23 -6.69
CA LYS A 4 -25.26 -22.75 -5.79
C LYS A 4 -24.19 -22.00 -6.60
N SER A 5 -23.64 -20.92 -6.04
CA SER A 5 -22.53 -20.19 -6.66
C SER A 5 -21.31 -21.10 -6.87
N PRO A 6 -20.47 -20.85 -7.88
CA PRO A 6 -19.26 -21.64 -8.10
C PRO A 6 -18.35 -21.64 -6.85
N LEU A 7 -17.61 -22.72 -6.65
CA LEU A 7 -16.78 -22.92 -5.46
C LEU A 7 -15.66 -21.86 -5.36
N SER A 8 -15.10 -21.47 -6.50
CA SER A 8 -14.09 -20.39 -6.61
C SER A 8 -14.56 -19.07 -6.00
N VAL A 9 -15.77 -18.62 -6.34
CA VAL A 9 -16.35 -17.36 -5.81
C VAL A 9 -16.58 -17.46 -4.30
N ARG A 10 -16.99 -18.63 -3.80
CA ARG A 10 -17.18 -18.83 -2.35
C ARG A 10 -15.87 -18.77 -1.59
N LEU A 11 -14.82 -19.39 -2.11
CA LEU A 11 -13.48 -19.34 -1.52
C LEU A 11 -12.93 -17.90 -1.53
N LEU A 12 -13.01 -17.21 -2.67
CA LEU A 12 -12.56 -15.81 -2.79
C LEU A 12 -13.26 -14.90 -1.76
N TYR A 13 -14.59 -15.01 -1.65
CA TYR A 13 -15.35 -14.25 -0.65
C TYR A 13 -14.92 -14.57 0.79
N TRP A 14 -14.68 -15.84 1.10
CA TRP A 14 -14.25 -16.28 2.42
C TRP A 14 -12.86 -15.73 2.77
N PHE A 15 -11.89 -15.85 1.86
CA PHE A 15 -10.56 -15.27 2.04
C PHE A 15 -10.61 -13.75 2.21
N ALA A 16 -11.37 -13.05 1.37
CA ALA A 16 -11.55 -11.60 1.50
C ALA A 16 -12.19 -11.21 2.84
N THR A 17 -13.10 -12.03 3.37
CA THR A 17 -13.76 -11.80 4.66
C THR A 17 -12.80 -12.00 5.82
N ILE A 18 -12.00 -13.07 5.81
CA ILE A 18 -10.97 -13.29 6.83
C ILE A 18 -9.94 -12.18 6.80
N GLY A 19 -9.42 -11.87 5.61
CA GLY A 19 -8.44 -10.80 5.43
C GLY A 19 -8.97 -9.46 5.95
N PHE A 20 -10.24 -9.14 5.67
CA PHE A 20 -10.88 -7.93 6.18
C PHE A 20 -10.92 -7.87 7.72
N TYR A 21 -11.39 -8.93 8.39
CA TYR A 21 -11.46 -8.93 9.86
C TYR A 21 -10.08 -8.99 10.53
N LEU A 22 -9.12 -9.68 9.92
CA LEU A 22 -7.73 -9.65 10.37
C LEU A 22 -7.17 -8.22 10.30
N MET A 23 -7.37 -7.53 9.17
CA MET A 23 -6.91 -6.15 9.00
C MET A 23 -7.58 -5.18 9.97
N ILE A 24 -8.88 -5.34 10.25
CA ILE A 24 -9.57 -4.57 11.30
C ILE A 24 -8.93 -4.82 12.67
N SER A 25 -8.62 -6.07 13.00
CA SER A 25 -8.02 -6.43 14.28
C SER A 25 -6.64 -5.79 14.44
N ILE A 26 -5.83 -5.80 13.37
CA ILE A 26 -4.53 -5.10 13.33
C ILE A 26 -4.74 -3.60 13.49
N GLN A 27 -5.69 -3.00 12.79
CA GLN A 27 -5.96 -1.56 12.88
C GLN A 27 -6.36 -1.14 14.31
N ILE A 28 -7.26 -1.90 14.95
CA ILE A 28 -7.66 -1.67 16.35
C ILE A 28 -6.44 -1.78 17.27
N LEU A 29 -5.62 -2.82 17.10
CA LEU A 29 -4.40 -2.98 17.90
C LEU A 29 -3.46 -1.78 17.76
N VAL A 30 -3.21 -1.31 16.54
CA VAL A 30 -2.36 -0.13 16.29
C VAL A 30 -2.96 1.12 16.94
N ILE A 31 -4.27 1.34 16.85
CA ILE A 31 -4.95 2.48 17.50
C ILE A 31 -4.81 2.39 19.02
N VAL A 32 -5.03 1.22 19.62
CA VAL A 32 -4.89 1.00 21.07
C VAL A 32 -3.47 1.29 21.53
N LEU A 33 -2.45 0.79 20.80
CA LEU A 33 -1.05 1.06 21.11
C LEU A 33 -0.71 2.55 20.98
N PHE A 34 -1.22 3.22 19.95
CA PHE A 34 -1.00 4.66 19.74
C PHE A 34 -1.64 5.51 20.85
N VAL A 35 -2.90 5.24 21.18
CA VAL A 35 -3.61 5.94 22.28
C VAL A 35 -2.94 5.63 23.62
N GLY A 36 -2.57 4.39 23.86
CA GLY A 36 -1.86 3.97 25.07
C GLY A 36 -0.52 4.68 25.25
N ARG A 37 0.22 4.88 24.16
CA ARG A 37 1.44 5.70 24.15
C ARG A 37 1.12 7.17 24.45
N ALA A 38 0.14 7.76 23.76
CA ALA A 38 -0.22 9.16 23.95
C ALA A 38 -0.72 9.45 25.38
N ALA A 39 -1.35 8.47 26.03
CA ALA A 39 -1.79 8.54 27.42
C ALA A 39 -0.68 8.25 28.44
N GLY A 40 0.53 7.91 28.00
CA GLY A 40 1.67 7.55 28.87
C GLY A 40 1.50 6.20 29.59
N VAL A 41 0.51 5.39 29.20
CA VAL A 41 0.20 4.09 29.82
C VAL A 41 1.09 2.98 29.24
N VAL A 42 1.45 3.11 27.96
CA VAL A 42 2.35 2.16 27.29
C VAL A 42 3.72 2.83 27.14
N PRO A 43 4.76 2.34 27.84
CA PRO A 43 6.12 2.86 27.72
C PRO A 43 6.71 2.35 26.40
N ILE A 44 6.38 3.03 25.30
CA ILE A 44 7.01 2.79 24.00
C ILE A 44 8.20 3.74 23.82
N ASN A 45 9.03 3.87 24.86
CA ASN A 45 10.19 4.77 24.85
C ASN A 45 11.35 4.20 24.02
N ASP A 46 11.35 2.88 23.79
CA ASP A 46 12.38 2.18 23.02
C ASP A 46 11.90 1.78 21.61
N LEU A 47 10.97 2.55 21.01
CA LEU A 47 10.56 2.27 19.63
C LEU A 47 11.72 2.62 18.68
N GLN A 48 12.56 1.64 18.40
CA GLN A 48 13.65 1.82 17.46
C GLN A 48 13.13 1.63 16.05
N LEU A 49 12.81 2.74 15.39
CA LEU A 49 12.23 2.72 14.07
C LEU A 49 13.29 2.28 13.05
N ARG A 50 13.00 1.18 12.36
CA ARG A 50 13.77 0.73 11.18
C ARG A 50 12.98 1.11 9.95
N VAL A 51 13.41 2.15 9.26
CA VAL A 51 12.72 2.65 8.07
C VAL A 51 13.57 2.33 6.85
N GLN A 52 12.99 1.62 5.89
CA GLN A 52 13.56 1.57 4.57
C GLN A 52 13.26 2.88 3.86
N LEU A 53 14.30 3.59 3.46
CA LEU A 53 14.11 4.87 2.78
C LEU A 53 13.91 4.65 1.29
N PRO A 54 13.02 5.45 0.67
CA PRO A 54 12.72 5.36 -0.76
C PRO A 54 13.78 6.06 -1.62
N MET A 55 15.04 6.03 -1.20
CA MET A 55 16.15 6.73 -1.81
C MET A 55 17.35 5.80 -1.97
N LYS A 56 18.14 6.07 -3.01
CA LYS A 56 19.39 5.37 -3.25
C LYS A 56 20.53 6.13 -2.58
N PHE A 57 21.53 5.38 -2.18
CA PHE A 57 22.74 5.89 -1.59
C PHE A 57 23.89 5.55 -2.54
N ASP A 58 24.66 6.57 -2.89
CA ASP A 58 25.92 6.37 -3.60
C ASP A 58 26.96 6.06 -2.54
N VAL A 59 27.60 4.90 -2.69
CA VAL A 59 28.60 4.41 -1.75
C VAL A 59 29.94 4.41 -2.49
N GLU A 60 30.84 5.32 -2.11
CA GLU A 60 32.19 5.39 -2.67
C GLU A 60 33.11 4.31 -2.09
N GLU A 61 32.65 3.05 -2.05
CA GLU A 61 33.42 1.91 -1.53
C GLU A 61 33.95 1.04 -2.68
N GLN A 62 35.27 0.85 -2.67
CA GLN A 62 35.98 0.04 -3.66
C GLN A 62 36.11 -1.40 -3.18
N GLY A 63 35.58 -2.34 -3.96
CA GLY A 63 35.74 -3.78 -3.76
C GLY A 63 36.72 -4.40 -4.75
N ALA A 64 37.08 -5.65 -4.50
CA ALA A 64 37.89 -6.45 -5.40
C ALA A 64 37.21 -7.79 -5.69
N VAL A 65 37.03 -8.11 -6.97
CA VAL A 65 36.61 -9.44 -7.43
C VAL A 65 37.84 -10.23 -7.82
N HIS A 66 38.02 -11.37 -7.14
CA HIS A 66 39.07 -12.34 -7.45
C HIS A 66 38.49 -13.41 -8.37
N TYR A 67 38.88 -13.40 -9.65
CA TYR A 67 38.43 -14.40 -10.63
C TYR A 67 39.59 -14.85 -11.52
N GLY A 68 39.82 -16.16 -11.59
CA GLY A 68 40.86 -16.75 -12.45
C GLY A 68 42.29 -16.27 -12.15
N GLY A 69 42.59 -15.92 -10.89
CA GLY A 69 43.90 -15.40 -10.48
C GLY A 69 44.13 -13.92 -10.76
N ASN A 70 43.17 -13.23 -11.39
CA ASN A 70 43.20 -11.79 -11.60
C ASN A 70 42.32 -11.07 -10.58
N VAL A 71 42.72 -9.84 -10.24
CA VAL A 71 41.98 -8.93 -9.36
C VAL A 71 41.34 -7.85 -10.22
N HIS A 72 40.02 -7.78 -10.19
CA HIS A 72 39.24 -6.72 -10.85
C HIS A 72 38.63 -5.80 -9.80
N LEU A 73 38.89 -4.50 -9.92
CA LEU A 73 38.25 -3.50 -9.07
C LEU A 73 36.76 -3.40 -9.42
N VAL A 74 35.92 -3.34 -8.40
CA VAL A 74 34.48 -3.14 -8.53
C VAL A 74 34.05 -1.99 -7.62
N TYR A 75 33.03 -1.25 -8.06
CA TYR A 75 32.46 -0.13 -7.31
C TYR A 75 31.01 -0.45 -6.96
N LEU A 76 30.59 -0.04 -5.76
CA LEU A 76 29.21 -0.20 -5.32
C LEU A 76 28.41 1.05 -5.73
N GLU A 77 27.84 1.04 -6.94
CA GLU A 77 27.17 2.24 -7.50
C GLU A 77 25.88 2.62 -6.76
N GLU A 78 25.08 1.65 -6.31
CA GLU A 78 23.79 1.94 -5.67
C GLU A 78 23.51 0.98 -4.50
N ALA A 79 23.21 1.52 -3.32
CA ALA A 79 22.70 0.76 -2.19
C ALA A 79 21.29 1.23 -1.78
N SER A 80 20.39 0.29 -1.49
CA SER A 80 19.14 0.57 -0.76
C SER A 80 19.42 0.39 0.73
N SER A 81 19.34 1.46 1.52
CA SER A 81 19.62 1.39 2.95
C SER A 81 18.33 1.33 3.79
N LYS A 82 18.43 0.64 4.93
CA LYS A 82 17.49 0.78 6.03
C LYS A 82 18.17 1.66 7.07
N ILE A 83 17.58 2.80 7.39
CA ILE A 83 18.06 3.62 8.50
C ILE A 83 17.45 3.07 9.79
N TYR A 84 18.32 2.86 10.76
CA TYR A 84 17.97 2.48 12.11
C TYR A 84 18.12 3.71 13.00
N PHE A 85 16.99 4.24 13.46
CA PHE A 85 16.96 5.37 14.37
C PHE A 85 17.06 4.86 15.81
N VAL A 86 18.25 4.98 16.40
CA VAL A 86 18.45 4.81 17.85
C VAL A 86 17.75 5.97 18.55
N ASP A 87 16.96 5.68 19.59
CA ASP A 87 16.15 6.66 20.33
C ASP A 87 15.36 7.59 19.40
N THR A 88 14.50 6.98 18.58
CA THR A 88 13.76 7.68 17.53
C THR A 88 13.03 8.91 18.09
N PRO A 89 13.31 10.13 17.60
CA PRO A 89 12.66 11.34 18.09
C PRO A 89 11.13 11.23 17.99
N ASP A 90 10.42 11.74 18.99
CA ASP A 90 8.95 11.58 19.10
C ASP A 90 8.20 12.04 17.85
N PHE A 91 8.63 13.13 17.23
CA PHE A 91 8.04 13.62 16.00
C PHE A 91 8.11 12.59 14.85
N VAL A 92 9.25 11.92 14.69
CA VAL A 92 9.48 10.89 13.65
C VAL A 92 8.63 9.68 13.91
N SER A 93 8.59 9.26 15.17
CA SER A 93 7.80 8.10 15.59
C SER A 93 6.30 8.37 15.41
N ASN A 94 5.83 9.55 15.80
CA ASN A 94 4.43 9.96 15.62
C ASN A 94 4.06 10.08 14.14
N PHE A 95 4.92 10.68 13.32
CA PHE A 95 4.70 10.73 11.87
C PHE A 95 4.59 9.32 11.28
N GLY A 96 5.54 8.43 11.61
CA GLY A 96 5.53 7.05 11.14
C GLY A 96 4.25 6.29 11.54
N ILE A 97 3.80 6.42 12.79
CA ILE A 97 2.57 5.77 13.28
C ILE A 97 1.33 6.35 12.58
N VAL A 98 1.24 7.68 12.44
CA VAL A 98 0.11 8.34 11.75
C VAL A 98 0.07 7.93 10.28
N SER A 99 1.21 7.93 9.57
CA SER A 99 1.29 7.46 8.19
C SER A 99 0.88 5.99 8.07
N MET A 100 1.32 5.13 8.99
CA MET A 100 0.91 3.72 9.04
C MET A 100 -0.59 3.57 9.26
N LEU A 101 -1.18 4.35 10.17
CA LEU A 101 -2.63 4.35 10.41
C LEU A 101 -3.42 4.77 9.17
N VAL A 102 -2.99 5.81 8.46
CA VAL A 102 -3.62 6.24 7.20
C VAL A 102 -3.53 5.14 6.14
N ALA A 103 -2.35 4.54 5.96
CA ALA A 103 -2.15 3.45 5.00
C ALA A 103 -3.04 2.23 5.29
N ILE A 104 -3.06 1.77 6.55
CA ILE A 104 -3.91 0.65 6.99
C ILE A 104 -5.39 0.99 6.79
N THR A 105 -5.81 2.21 7.11
CA THR A 105 -7.20 2.65 6.95
C THR A 105 -7.63 2.59 5.49
N LEU A 106 -6.82 3.14 4.57
CA LEU A 106 -7.10 3.06 3.14
C LEU A 106 -7.22 1.60 2.67
N PHE A 107 -6.32 0.74 3.12
CA PHE A 107 -6.34 -0.68 2.77
C PHE A 107 -7.57 -1.42 3.32
N VAL A 108 -7.98 -1.14 4.56
CA VAL A 108 -9.22 -1.69 5.14
C VAL A 108 -10.45 -1.27 4.34
N VAL A 109 -10.52 0.00 3.92
CA VAL A 109 -11.62 0.49 3.07
C VAL A 109 -11.60 -0.19 1.70
N MET A 110 -10.43 -0.40 1.09
CA MET A 110 -10.31 -1.16 -0.15
C MET A 110 -10.83 -2.59 0.01
N LEU A 111 -10.37 -3.32 1.03
CA LEU A 111 -10.84 -4.68 1.32
C LEU A 111 -12.35 -4.73 1.57
N HIS A 112 -12.90 -3.72 2.25
CA HIS A 112 -14.33 -3.62 2.46
C HIS A 112 -15.10 -3.52 1.12
N LYS A 113 -14.66 -2.65 0.20
CA LYS A 113 -15.31 -2.50 -1.12
C LYS A 113 -15.13 -3.76 -1.97
N PHE A 114 -13.94 -4.37 -1.95
CA PHE A 114 -13.69 -5.63 -2.66
C PHE A 114 -14.57 -6.77 -2.14
N ARG A 115 -14.68 -6.91 -0.81
CA ARG A 115 -15.56 -7.89 -0.17
C ARG A 115 -17.03 -7.68 -0.54
N ALA A 116 -17.49 -6.43 -0.64
CA ALA A 116 -18.85 -6.11 -1.07
C ALA A 116 -19.12 -6.58 -2.51
N ILE A 117 -18.19 -6.35 -3.44
CA ILE A 117 -18.28 -6.86 -4.82
C ILE A 117 -18.39 -8.40 -4.82
N LEU A 118 -17.50 -9.09 -4.09
CA LEU A 118 -17.53 -10.55 -4.01
C LEU A 118 -18.81 -11.09 -3.38
N GLY A 119 -19.38 -10.37 -2.41
CA GLY A 119 -20.68 -10.69 -1.82
C GLY A 119 -21.80 -10.67 -2.87
N ASN A 120 -21.83 -9.63 -3.69
CA ASN A 120 -22.82 -9.49 -4.77
C ASN A 120 -22.61 -10.56 -5.86
N VAL A 121 -21.37 -10.84 -6.24
CA VAL A 121 -21.05 -11.92 -7.20
C VAL A 121 -21.47 -13.30 -6.65
N ARG A 122 -21.31 -13.55 -5.34
CA ARG A 122 -21.74 -14.79 -4.69
C ARG A 122 -23.26 -15.00 -4.79
N VAL A 123 -24.06 -13.94 -4.70
CA VAL A 123 -25.52 -14.01 -4.89
C VAL A 123 -25.96 -13.84 -6.35
N LYS A 124 -25.03 -13.91 -7.31
CA LYS A 124 -25.24 -13.77 -8.76
C LYS A 124 -25.73 -12.38 -9.19
N GLN A 125 -25.52 -11.36 -8.36
CA GLN A 125 -25.81 -9.97 -8.68
C GLN A 125 -24.52 -9.29 -9.19
N VAL A 126 -24.10 -9.66 -10.40
CA VAL A 126 -22.86 -9.14 -11.00
C VAL A 126 -23.10 -7.75 -11.61
N PHE A 127 -24.15 -7.62 -12.42
CA PHE A 127 -24.55 -6.38 -13.08
C PHE A 127 -25.57 -5.64 -12.22
N VAL A 128 -25.07 -4.90 -11.23
CA VAL A 128 -25.85 -3.98 -10.39
C VAL A 128 -25.08 -2.67 -10.19
N HIS A 129 -25.78 -1.54 -10.13
CA HIS A 129 -25.17 -0.22 -9.92
C HIS A 129 -24.27 -0.15 -8.67
N ALA A 130 -24.60 -0.91 -7.61
CA ALA A 130 -23.77 -1.00 -6.43
C ALA A 130 -22.33 -1.48 -6.74
N ASN A 131 -22.17 -2.49 -7.60
CA ASN A 131 -20.85 -3.01 -7.97
C ASN A 131 -20.05 -2.00 -8.78
N ILE A 132 -20.69 -1.27 -9.68
CA ILE A 132 -20.06 -0.19 -10.46
C ILE A 132 -19.52 0.89 -9.52
N LYS A 133 -20.33 1.30 -8.53
CA LYS A 133 -19.91 2.26 -7.50
C LYS A 133 -18.72 1.73 -6.70
N HIS A 134 -18.74 0.45 -6.30
CA HIS A 134 -17.63 -0.17 -5.58
C HIS A 134 -16.34 -0.22 -6.42
N LEU A 135 -16.41 -0.58 -7.70
CA LEU A 135 -15.26 -0.58 -8.61
C LEU A 135 -14.68 0.83 -8.81
N LYS A 136 -15.53 1.84 -9.07
CA LYS A 136 -15.09 3.24 -9.16
C LYS A 136 -14.41 3.70 -7.87
N THR A 137 -15.00 3.36 -6.72
CA THR A 137 -14.42 3.69 -5.41
C THR A 137 -13.06 3.01 -5.22
N LEU A 138 -12.90 1.74 -5.61
CA LEU A 138 -11.61 1.04 -5.56
C LEU A 138 -10.55 1.72 -6.42
N ALA A 139 -10.89 2.12 -7.64
CA ALA A 139 -9.98 2.86 -8.52
C ALA A 139 -9.54 4.19 -7.87
N TYR A 140 -10.47 4.96 -7.32
CA TYR A 140 -10.14 6.22 -6.64
C TYR A 140 -9.31 6.00 -5.37
N LEU A 141 -9.58 4.95 -4.60
CA LEU A 141 -8.79 4.60 -3.43
C LEU A 141 -7.35 4.23 -3.81
N LEU A 142 -7.15 3.53 -4.94
CA LEU A 142 -5.80 3.19 -5.41
C LEU A 142 -5.03 4.45 -5.82
N VAL A 143 -5.67 5.40 -6.49
CA VAL A 143 -5.05 6.70 -6.81
C VAL A 143 -4.74 7.48 -5.53
N ALA A 144 -5.66 7.49 -4.56
CA ALA A 144 -5.43 8.14 -3.27
C ALA A 144 -4.27 7.49 -2.49
N PHE A 145 -4.17 6.16 -2.52
CA PHE A 145 -3.06 5.43 -1.89
C PHE A 145 -1.72 5.70 -2.59
N TRP A 146 -1.73 5.80 -3.92
CA TRP A 146 -0.55 6.20 -4.69
C TRP A 146 -0.12 7.64 -4.34
N LEU A 147 -1.05 8.60 -4.34
CA LEU A 147 -0.77 9.98 -3.94
C LEU A 147 -0.20 10.06 -2.51
N PHE A 148 -0.80 9.32 -1.59
CA PHE A 148 -0.31 9.21 -0.21
C PHE A 148 1.12 8.65 -0.18
N THR A 149 1.40 7.60 -0.95
CA THR A 149 2.74 6.98 -1.01
C THR A 149 3.77 7.96 -1.56
N VAL A 150 3.45 8.65 -2.66
CA VAL A 150 4.33 9.67 -3.26
C VAL A 150 4.56 10.82 -2.27
N GLY A 151 3.51 11.34 -1.65
CA GLY A 151 3.61 12.40 -0.64
C GLY A 151 4.45 11.99 0.56
N TYR A 152 4.27 10.76 1.06
CA TYR A 152 5.10 10.18 2.11
C TYR A 152 6.57 10.10 1.70
N MET A 153 6.87 9.68 0.46
CA MET A 153 8.26 9.60 -0.02
C MET A 153 8.93 10.96 -0.09
N TYR A 154 8.25 11.95 -0.65
CA TYR A 154 8.78 13.32 -0.69
C TYR A 154 8.99 13.87 0.71
N PHE A 155 8.02 13.69 1.61
CA PHE A 155 8.16 14.12 3.00
C PHE A 155 9.35 13.44 3.68
N ALA A 156 9.43 12.11 3.60
CA ALA A 156 10.52 11.34 4.19
C ALA A 156 11.87 11.76 3.61
N PHE A 157 11.95 11.98 2.30
CA PHE A 157 13.18 12.42 1.65
C PHE A 157 13.63 13.80 2.13
N TYR A 158 12.79 14.84 1.98
CA TYR A 158 13.17 16.20 2.36
C TYR A 158 13.44 16.32 3.86
N TRP A 159 12.67 15.62 4.68
CA TRP A 159 12.86 15.65 6.12
C TRP A 159 14.16 14.96 6.55
N ILE A 160 14.51 13.82 5.96
CA ILE A 160 15.72 13.06 6.32
C ILE A 160 16.96 13.69 5.71
N HIS A 161 16.91 14.09 4.45
CA HIS A 161 18.04 14.68 3.72
C HIS A 161 18.64 15.87 4.49
N ASP A 162 17.79 16.73 5.04
CA ASP A 162 18.25 17.94 5.75
C ASP A 162 18.71 17.68 7.19
N LYS A 163 18.49 16.47 7.72
CA LYS A 163 18.68 16.14 9.16
C LYS A 163 19.61 14.96 9.41
N VAL A 164 19.91 14.16 8.39
CA VAL A 164 20.72 12.96 8.50
C VAL A 164 21.87 13.07 7.49
N GLY A 165 23.06 13.36 8.00
CA GLY A 165 24.30 13.30 7.24
C GLY A 165 25.04 12.01 7.54
N PHE A 166 25.60 11.39 6.50
CA PHE A 166 26.57 10.31 6.65
C PHE A 166 27.93 10.83 6.19
N GLU A 167 29.01 10.44 6.88
CA GLU A 167 30.37 10.91 6.54
C GLU A 167 30.89 10.31 5.22
N THR A 168 30.49 9.08 4.89
CA THR A 168 31.03 8.30 3.77
C THR A 168 30.00 7.96 2.68
N VAL A 169 28.76 8.40 2.84
CA VAL A 169 27.65 8.01 1.96
C VAL A 169 26.89 9.25 1.51
N GLN A 170 26.75 9.41 0.19
CA GLN A 170 25.97 10.50 -0.38
C GLN A 170 24.56 10.04 -0.69
N MET A 171 23.59 10.83 -0.23
CA MET A 171 22.17 10.63 -0.54
C MET A 171 21.89 11.15 -1.94
N THR A 172 21.35 10.32 -2.83
CA THR A 172 20.93 10.78 -4.15
C THR A 172 19.46 11.18 -4.17
N ASN A 173 19.11 12.16 -5.02
CA ASN A 173 17.73 12.59 -5.26
C ASN A 173 16.92 11.58 -6.09
N ASN A 174 17.42 10.36 -6.28
CA ASN A 174 16.70 9.31 -7.00
C ASN A 174 15.62 8.69 -6.11
N LEU A 175 14.51 9.42 -5.96
CA LEU A 175 13.28 8.90 -5.39
C LEU A 175 12.82 7.77 -6.31
N GLY A 176 12.77 6.53 -5.81
CA GLY A 176 12.39 5.34 -6.57
C GLY A 176 10.93 5.29 -7.04
N LEU A 177 10.37 6.41 -7.51
CA LEU A 177 8.97 6.63 -7.91
C LEU A 177 8.53 5.67 -9.03
N ASN A 178 9.47 5.23 -9.87
CA ASN A 178 9.23 4.25 -10.93
C ASN A 178 8.60 2.95 -10.41
N GLY A 179 8.86 2.58 -9.15
CA GLY A 179 8.31 1.36 -8.52
C GLY A 179 6.81 1.40 -8.25
N TYR A 180 6.15 2.55 -8.34
CA TYR A 180 4.74 2.72 -7.92
C TYR A 180 3.77 3.01 -9.06
N SER A 181 4.26 3.20 -10.28
CA SER A 181 3.45 3.51 -11.47
C SER A 181 2.45 2.40 -11.84
N TRP A 182 2.74 1.14 -11.49
CA TRP A 182 1.83 0.01 -11.70
C TRP A 182 0.50 0.16 -10.95
N MET A 183 0.48 0.90 -9.82
CA MET A 183 -0.74 1.17 -9.06
C MET A 183 -1.71 2.03 -9.87
N LEU A 184 -1.20 3.04 -10.57
CA LEU A 184 -2.01 3.90 -11.45
C LEU A 184 -2.57 3.12 -12.63
N PHE A 185 -1.76 2.26 -13.25
CA PHE A 185 -2.23 1.37 -14.30
C PHE A 185 -3.34 0.43 -13.79
N THR A 186 -3.16 -0.16 -12.61
CA THR A 186 -4.18 -0.99 -11.97
C THR A 186 -5.47 -0.22 -11.69
N ALA A 187 -5.35 1.02 -11.18
CA ALA A 187 -6.49 1.89 -10.93
C ALA A 187 -7.25 2.21 -12.22
N LEU A 188 -6.53 2.52 -13.30
CA LEU A 188 -7.11 2.78 -14.62
C LEU A 188 -7.87 1.56 -15.15
N VAL A 189 -7.29 0.37 -15.07
CA VAL A 189 -7.95 -0.88 -15.49
C VAL A 189 -9.23 -1.11 -14.69
N ILE A 190 -9.20 -0.97 -13.36
CA ILE A 190 -10.40 -1.12 -12.51
C ILE A 190 -11.46 -0.08 -12.86
N TRP A 191 -11.05 1.15 -13.16
CA TRP A 191 -11.97 2.21 -13.58
C TRP A 191 -12.62 1.90 -14.93
N ILE A 192 -11.86 1.43 -15.92
CA ILE A 192 -12.39 0.97 -17.22
C ILE A 192 -13.38 -0.19 -17.02
N LEU A 193 -13.04 -1.18 -16.19
CA LEU A 193 -13.96 -2.27 -15.85
C LEU A 193 -15.26 -1.73 -15.25
N ALA A 194 -15.19 -0.70 -14.40
CA ALA A 194 -16.39 -0.06 -13.86
C ALA A 194 -17.27 0.55 -14.95
N GLN A 195 -16.68 1.14 -16.00
CA GLN A 195 -17.44 1.69 -17.14
C GLN A 195 -18.06 0.59 -18.00
N ILE A 196 -17.31 -0.48 -18.29
CA ILE A 196 -17.82 -1.64 -19.04
C ILE A 196 -19.01 -2.28 -18.31
N PHE A 197 -18.88 -2.48 -16.99
CA PHE A 197 -19.99 -2.99 -16.18
C PHE A 197 -21.15 -1.99 -16.13
N GLY A 198 -20.87 -0.70 -16.15
CA GLY A 198 -21.85 0.38 -16.29
C GLY A 198 -22.74 0.21 -17.51
N TYR A 199 -22.11 0.11 -18.67
CA TYR A 199 -22.81 -0.11 -19.94
C TYR A 199 -23.56 -1.45 -19.95
N GLY A 200 -22.97 -2.51 -19.40
CA GLY A 200 -23.62 -3.81 -19.27
C GLY A 200 -24.88 -3.80 -18.41
N VAL A 201 -24.96 -2.94 -17.39
CA VAL A 201 -26.20 -2.76 -16.61
C VAL A 201 -27.27 -2.05 -17.42
N GLN A 202 -26.92 -0.99 -18.15
CA GLN A 202 -27.87 -0.25 -18.99
C GLN A 202 -28.51 -1.14 -20.05
N LEU A 203 -27.69 -1.92 -20.77
CA LEU A 203 -28.19 -2.87 -21.77
C LEU A 203 -29.16 -3.89 -21.17
N LYS A 204 -28.89 -4.33 -19.93
CA LYS A 204 -29.77 -5.27 -19.24
C LYS A 204 -31.11 -4.62 -18.89
N GLU A 205 -31.08 -3.38 -18.38
CA GLU A 205 -32.29 -2.62 -18.05
C GLU A 205 -33.14 -2.34 -19.30
N GLU A 206 -32.52 -1.98 -20.42
CA GLU A 206 -33.21 -1.81 -21.69
C GLU A 206 -33.87 -3.11 -22.17
N SER A 207 -33.14 -4.23 -22.12
CA SER A 207 -33.69 -5.54 -22.49
C SER A 207 -34.86 -5.97 -21.59
N ASP A 208 -34.77 -5.72 -20.29
CA ASP A 208 -35.82 -6.07 -19.31
C ASP A 208 -37.10 -5.21 -19.52
N LEU A 209 -36.99 -4.02 -20.13
CA LEU A 209 -38.13 -3.14 -20.46
C LEU A 209 -38.81 -3.44 -21.80
N THR A 210 -38.14 -4.21 -22.68
CA THR A 210 -38.66 -4.56 -24.02
C THR A 210 -39.40 -5.92 -24.09
N ILE A 211 -39.51 -6.63 -22.97
CA ILE A 211 -40.24 -7.90 -22.83
C ILE A 211 -41.59 -7.63 -22.18
#